data_AF-A0A2H5XG03-F1
#
_entry.id   AF-A0A2H5XG03-F1
#
_cell.length_a   1.000
_cell.length_b   1.000
_cell.length_c   1.000
_cell.angle_alpha   90.00
_cell.angle_beta   90.00
_cell.angle_gamma   90.00
#
_symmetry.space_group_name_H-M   'P 1'
#
loop_
_entity.id
_entity.type
_entity.pdbx_description
1 polymer ?
#
loop_
_entity_poly.entity_id
_entity_poly.type
_entity_poly.pdbx_seq_one_letter_code
_entity_poly.pdbx_strand_id
1 'polypeptide(L)'
;MTAGYFTVNGVQISVDPTVDTLNAVVSRINGSGAGVTASYDATTDTLVLTSANPIALGSPNDTSNFLQVAGLAGSSQTFDGTNYVRRSTAHLGRLRANVPLQNDNLRVALSSTTGSFTINGVTITYDASVDSLNAVIQRINQQVPDVQAYYDPIADKVVLVSKTTGSNSIARADVSGNLLDALGLLDSGANARAQVTLGKDAVIQVAGFNNDQDIVRSSNTISDVIPGVTLQLIGADPTKTVVLTVGQDKGALKSAIKTFVDKFNAAVGLMYQRLTEKPVETPQNDTERKVGLLRGDSTLVFLRSTLVQDVTTPVSSLPSDMQMLAQIGISLNNDGTLSVDDAKLQAAIDADANKVARLFFNDANNNGIVDSTEDGFAVRLKRRMDEWLSLSPIAFGGNTVPAGVVARQPVLLNFRMQDLDRRINDLNERIEREGEILRRRFIFVEQQIALLQQRLGGQSAALNLPGQNLQRLG
;
A
#
# COMPACT_ATOMS: atom_id res chain seq x y z
N MET A 1 -15.53 39.82 20.86
CA MET A 1 -15.31 41.27 20.75
C MET A 1 -14.79 41.79 22.08
N THR A 2 -13.94 42.81 22.10
CA THR A 2 -13.45 43.49 23.31
C THR A 2 -14.18 44.82 23.52
N ALA A 3 -14.47 45.14 24.79
CA ALA A 3 -14.98 46.45 25.16
C ALA A 3 -13.93 47.53 24.88
N GLY A 4 -14.35 48.75 24.53
CA GLY A 4 -13.47 49.87 24.24
C GLY A 4 -14.08 50.82 23.22
N TYR A 5 -13.27 51.35 22.32
CA TYR A 5 -13.72 52.17 21.21
C TYR A 5 -13.02 51.83 19.89
N PHE A 6 -13.67 52.15 18.79
CA PHE A 6 -13.11 52.13 17.44
C PHE A 6 -13.36 53.47 16.75
N THR A 7 -12.58 53.79 15.71
CA THR A 7 -12.67 55.10 15.04
C THR A 7 -13.36 55.01 13.68
N VAL A 8 -14.28 55.94 13.39
CA VAL A 8 -14.91 56.17 12.09
C VAL A 8 -14.74 57.63 11.71
N ASN A 9 -14.09 57.93 10.57
CA ASN A 9 -13.78 59.30 10.12
C ASN A 9 -13.17 60.20 11.22
N GLY A 10 -12.28 59.63 12.04
CA GLY A 10 -11.62 60.35 13.14
C GLY A 10 -12.46 60.48 14.42
N VAL A 11 -13.71 60.02 14.43
CA VAL A 11 -14.59 60.05 15.61
C VAL A 11 -14.55 58.70 16.32
N GLN A 12 -14.35 58.72 17.65
CA GLN A 12 -14.37 57.53 18.49
C GLN A 12 -15.80 57.07 18.77
N ILE A 13 -16.07 55.79 18.52
CA ILE A 13 -17.33 55.12 18.80
C ILE A 13 -17.06 54.08 19.89
N SER A 14 -17.70 54.24 21.06
CA SER A 14 -17.62 53.24 22.12
C SER A 14 -18.36 51.96 21.75
N VAL A 15 -17.93 50.84 22.31
CA VAL A 15 -18.61 49.55 22.21
C VAL A 15 -18.28 48.69 23.44
N ASP A 16 -19.30 48.07 24.01
CA ASP A 16 -19.23 47.12 25.12
C ASP A 16 -20.03 45.86 24.77
N PRO A 17 -19.36 44.72 24.50
CA PRO A 17 -20.02 43.47 24.13
C PRO A 17 -20.98 42.91 25.20
N THR A 18 -20.90 43.39 26.44
CA THR A 18 -21.72 42.86 27.55
C THR A 18 -23.11 43.49 27.63
N VAL A 19 -23.28 44.69 27.05
CA VAL A 19 -24.53 45.46 27.14
C VAL A 19 -25.00 45.99 25.79
N ASP A 20 -24.12 46.17 24.81
CA ASP A 20 -24.48 46.76 23.53
C ASP A 20 -25.04 45.73 22.55
N THR A 21 -26.17 46.09 21.93
CA THR A 21 -26.68 45.39 20.74
C THR A 21 -26.05 45.96 19.47
N LEU A 22 -26.09 45.20 18.37
CA LEU A 22 -25.66 45.71 17.06
C LEU A 22 -26.42 46.99 16.67
N ASN A 23 -27.72 47.04 16.95
CA ASN A 23 -28.55 48.23 16.71
C ASN A 23 -28.08 49.44 17.53
N ALA A 24 -27.61 49.25 18.76
CA ALA A 24 -27.05 50.32 19.58
C ALA A 24 -25.70 50.84 19.02
N VAL A 25 -24.86 49.95 18.50
CA VAL A 25 -23.62 50.35 17.80
C VAL A 25 -23.93 51.10 16.50
N VAL A 26 -24.86 50.60 15.67
CA VAL A 26 -25.34 51.26 14.45
C VAL A 26 -25.87 52.66 14.75
N SER A 27 -26.71 52.78 15.79
CA SER A 27 -27.27 54.06 16.21
C SER A 27 -26.20 55.05 16.67
N ARG A 28 -25.17 54.57 17.40
CA ARG A 28 -24.03 55.40 17.78
C ARG A 28 -23.19 55.85 16.60
N ILE A 29 -22.95 55.00 15.60
CA ILE A 29 -22.27 55.42 14.37
C ILE A 29 -23.07 56.53 13.69
N ASN A 30 -24.37 56.33 13.51
CA ASN A 30 -25.27 57.29 12.84
C ASN A 30 -25.39 58.62 13.59
N GLY A 31 -25.32 58.61 14.93
CA GLY A 31 -25.39 59.80 15.79
C GLY A 31 -24.04 60.45 16.12
N SER A 32 -22.92 59.89 15.65
CA SER A 32 -21.58 60.31 16.09
C SER A 32 -21.07 61.62 15.49
N GLY A 33 -21.69 62.11 14.41
CA GLY A 33 -21.15 63.22 13.63
C GLY A 33 -19.98 62.84 12.70
N ALA A 34 -19.64 61.55 12.59
CA ALA A 34 -18.60 61.05 11.67
C ALA A 34 -18.95 61.23 10.17
N GLY A 35 -20.17 61.68 9.85
CA GLY A 35 -20.64 61.81 8.46
C GLY A 35 -20.85 60.46 7.76
N VAL A 36 -21.05 59.38 8.52
CA VAL A 36 -21.26 58.01 8.01
C VAL A 36 -22.63 57.51 8.48
N THR A 37 -23.35 56.87 7.57
CA THR A 37 -24.58 56.12 7.85
C THR A 37 -24.30 54.63 7.81
N ALA A 38 -24.41 53.97 8.96
CA ALA A 38 -24.40 52.54 9.16
C ALA A 38 -25.81 51.95 9.06
N SER A 39 -25.92 50.77 8.45
CA SER A 39 -27.13 49.95 8.38
C SER A 39 -26.78 48.48 8.40
N TYR A 40 -27.67 47.64 8.92
CA TYR A 40 -27.53 46.19 8.90
C TYR A 40 -28.39 45.58 7.79
N ASP A 41 -27.77 44.79 6.92
CA ASP A 41 -28.44 44.04 5.85
C ASP A 41 -28.71 42.61 6.34
N ALA A 42 -29.98 42.30 6.65
CA ALA A 42 -30.38 41.01 7.18
C ALA A 42 -30.35 39.87 6.14
N THR A 43 -30.31 40.20 4.84
CA THR A 43 -30.23 39.19 3.78
C THR A 43 -28.81 38.66 3.64
N THR A 44 -27.82 39.54 3.79
CA THR A 44 -26.39 39.18 3.71
C THR A 44 -25.70 39.08 5.07
N ASP A 45 -26.42 39.33 6.17
CA ASP A 45 -25.90 39.41 7.55
C ASP A 45 -24.66 40.33 7.68
N THR A 46 -24.67 41.47 6.99
CA THR A 46 -23.52 42.38 6.93
C THR A 46 -23.83 43.78 7.42
N LEU A 47 -22.83 44.45 7.98
CA LEU A 47 -22.88 45.89 8.23
C LEU A 47 -22.52 46.63 6.95
N VAL A 48 -23.29 47.64 6.61
CA VAL A 48 -23.11 48.51 5.44
C VAL A 48 -22.93 49.93 5.92
N LEU A 49 -21.79 50.53 5.59
CA LEU A 49 -21.48 51.93 5.87
C LEU A 49 -21.54 52.72 4.57
N THR A 50 -22.24 53.86 4.59
CA THR A 50 -22.40 54.76 3.44
C THR A 50 -22.06 56.20 3.84
N SER A 51 -21.46 56.97 2.94
CA SER A 51 -21.17 58.39 3.16
C SER A 51 -20.97 59.13 1.84
N ALA A 52 -21.29 60.41 1.78
CA ALA A 52 -20.97 61.27 0.64
C ALA A 52 -19.45 61.50 0.47
N ASN A 53 -18.66 61.29 1.53
CA ASN A 53 -17.21 61.43 1.55
C ASN A 53 -16.53 60.08 1.78
N PRO A 54 -15.22 59.92 1.47
CA PRO A 54 -14.48 58.70 1.77
C PRO A 54 -14.60 58.30 3.25
N ILE A 55 -14.78 57.01 3.51
CA ILE A 55 -14.94 56.42 4.85
C ILE A 55 -13.59 55.88 5.34
N ALA A 56 -13.01 56.56 6.33
CA ALA A 56 -11.86 56.11 7.09
C ALA A 56 -12.31 55.28 8.29
N LEU A 57 -11.75 54.09 8.45
CA LEU A 57 -12.02 53.19 9.57
C LEU A 57 -10.71 52.84 10.27
N GLY A 58 -10.74 52.86 11.60
CA GLY A 58 -9.60 52.47 12.44
C GLY A 58 -8.67 53.62 12.81
N SER A 59 -8.02 53.47 13.96
CA SER A 59 -6.92 54.31 14.44
C SER A 59 -5.94 53.46 15.26
N PRO A 60 -4.63 53.78 15.31
CA PRO A 60 -3.68 53.09 16.20
C PRO A 60 -4.07 53.10 17.68
N ASN A 61 -4.90 54.07 18.09
CA ASN A 61 -5.38 54.19 19.46
C ASN A 61 -6.67 53.41 19.74
N ASP A 62 -7.26 52.74 18.74
CA ASP A 62 -8.48 51.97 18.96
C ASP A 62 -8.25 50.83 19.95
N THR A 63 -9.14 50.72 20.93
CA THR A 63 -9.04 49.74 22.04
C THR A 63 -9.99 48.56 21.87
N SER A 64 -11.01 48.69 21.01
CA SER A 64 -11.91 47.60 20.66
C SER A 64 -11.47 46.91 19.35
N ASN A 65 -11.66 45.59 19.29
CA ASN A 65 -11.55 44.82 18.05
C ASN A 65 -12.84 44.77 17.21
N PHE A 66 -13.83 45.64 17.46
CA PHE A 66 -15.12 45.64 16.75
C PHE A 66 -14.97 45.65 15.23
N LEU A 67 -14.13 46.52 14.65
CA LEU A 67 -13.96 46.60 13.19
C LEU A 67 -13.45 45.28 12.58
N GLN A 68 -12.64 44.52 13.31
CA GLN A 68 -12.16 43.21 12.87
C GLN A 68 -13.27 42.17 12.97
N VAL A 69 -13.98 42.12 14.11
CA VAL A 69 -15.10 41.18 14.35
C VAL A 69 -16.25 41.44 13.38
N ALA A 70 -16.54 42.72 13.09
CA ALA A 70 -17.58 43.13 12.15
C ALA A 70 -17.16 42.99 10.68
N GLY A 71 -15.94 42.48 10.40
CA GLY A 71 -15.44 42.32 9.03
C GLY A 71 -15.24 43.63 8.27
N LEU A 72 -15.15 44.76 8.97
CA LEU A 72 -15.02 46.09 8.37
C LEU A 72 -13.56 46.52 8.18
N ALA A 73 -12.64 46.05 9.03
CA ALA A 73 -11.22 46.43 8.98
C ALA A 73 -10.57 46.09 7.62
N GLY A 74 -10.95 44.97 7.01
CA GLY A 74 -10.48 44.54 5.69
C GLY A 74 -11.43 44.87 4.53
N SER A 75 -12.51 45.61 4.79
CA SER A 75 -13.51 45.93 3.76
C SER A 75 -12.95 46.85 2.68
N SER A 76 -13.26 46.54 1.41
CA SER A 76 -12.97 47.46 0.30
C SER A 76 -13.98 48.60 0.31
N GLN A 77 -13.52 49.80 -0.02
CA GLN A 77 -14.38 50.94 -0.25
C GLN A 77 -14.67 51.08 -1.74
N THR A 78 -15.95 51.21 -2.07
CA THR A 78 -16.44 51.42 -3.44
C THR A 78 -17.21 52.74 -3.51
N PHE A 79 -17.38 53.32 -4.70
CA PHE A 79 -18.23 54.48 -4.93
C PHE A 79 -19.36 54.07 -5.88
N ASP A 80 -20.61 54.20 -5.45
CA ASP A 80 -21.79 53.73 -6.20
C ASP A 80 -22.39 54.79 -7.16
N GLY A 81 -21.68 55.91 -7.34
CA GLY A 81 -22.14 57.07 -8.11
C GLY A 81 -22.72 58.18 -7.24
N THR A 82 -23.11 57.89 -5.99
CA THR A 82 -23.64 58.87 -5.03
C THR A 82 -22.89 58.84 -3.70
N ASN A 83 -22.58 57.65 -3.18
CA ASN A 83 -21.94 57.46 -1.88
C ASN A 83 -20.72 56.55 -1.99
N TYR A 84 -19.76 56.78 -1.09
CA TYR A 84 -18.77 55.78 -0.73
C TYR A 84 -19.41 54.71 0.15
N VAL A 85 -19.16 53.45 -0.18
CA VAL A 85 -19.76 52.29 0.47
C VAL A 85 -18.67 51.33 0.95
N ARG A 86 -18.77 50.91 2.21
CA ARG A 86 -18.01 49.80 2.79
C ARG A 86 -18.97 48.76 3.33
N ARG A 87 -18.67 47.48 3.09
CA ARG A 87 -19.48 46.34 3.56
C ARG A 87 -18.62 45.38 4.35
N SER A 88 -19.18 44.77 5.40
CA SER A 88 -18.53 43.67 6.09
C SER A 88 -18.07 42.59 5.11
N THR A 89 -16.88 42.05 5.32
CA THR A 89 -16.31 40.97 4.49
C THR A 89 -16.76 39.57 4.94
N ALA A 90 -17.59 39.48 5.98
CA ALA A 90 -18.12 38.24 6.52
C ALA A 90 -19.46 38.48 7.24
N HIS A 91 -20.24 37.42 7.42
CA HIS A 91 -21.47 37.40 8.19
C HIS A 91 -21.18 37.73 9.68
N LEU A 92 -21.88 38.70 10.26
CA LEU A 92 -21.67 39.23 11.62
C LEU A 92 -22.06 38.24 12.73
N GLY A 93 -22.99 37.33 12.45
CA GLY A 93 -23.50 36.31 13.36
C GLY A 93 -22.96 34.90 13.09
N ARG A 94 -21.91 34.77 12.27
CA ARG A 94 -21.43 33.45 11.82
C ARG A 94 -21.09 32.49 12.95
N LEU A 95 -21.19 31.20 12.65
CA LEU A 95 -20.76 30.14 13.55
C LEU A 95 -19.26 30.24 13.85
N ARG A 96 -18.91 29.97 15.10
CA ARG A 96 -17.56 30.02 15.68
C ARG A 96 -17.03 28.60 15.88
N ALA A 97 -16.59 28.00 14.78
CA ALA A 97 -16.38 26.54 14.73
C ALA A 97 -15.37 25.92 15.72
N ASN A 98 -14.58 26.72 16.45
CA ASN A 98 -13.55 26.29 17.40
C ASN A 98 -13.86 26.61 18.88
N VAL A 99 -15.03 27.16 19.20
CA VAL A 99 -15.45 27.36 20.61
C VAL A 99 -16.42 26.26 21.04
N PRO A 100 -16.61 26.01 22.35
CA PRO A 100 -17.66 25.10 22.82
C PRO A 100 -19.03 25.48 22.25
N LEU A 101 -19.84 24.52 21.83
CA LEU A 101 -21.12 24.77 21.15
C LEU A 101 -22.07 25.66 21.95
N GLN A 102 -22.07 25.56 23.29
CA GLN A 102 -22.88 26.42 24.17
C GLN A 102 -22.48 27.90 24.09
N ASN A 103 -21.24 28.15 23.69
CA ASN A 103 -20.68 29.48 23.47
C ASN A 103 -20.66 29.84 21.99
N ASP A 104 -21.20 29.03 21.08
CA ASP A 104 -21.24 29.32 19.64
C ASP A 104 -22.46 30.21 19.30
N ASN A 105 -22.45 30.85 18.13
CA ASN A 105 -23.55 31.66 17.61
C ASN A 105 -24.59 30.80 16.90
N LEU A 106 -25.03 29.72 17.54
CA LEU A 106 -26.07 28.84 17.00
C LEU A 106 -27.36 29.64 16.76
N ARG A 107 -28.13 29.25 15.74
CA ARG A 107 -29.36 29.99 15.38
C ARG A 107 -30.38 29.99 16.51
N VAL A 108 -30.43 28.90 17.26
CA VAL A 108 -31.29 28.73 18.43
C VAL A 108 -30.45 28.14 19.56
N ALA A 109 -30.77 28.54 20.78
CA ALA A 109 -30.14 27.98 21.96
C ALA A 109 -30.36 26.46 22.03
N LEU A 110 -29.33 25.76 22.53
CA LEU A 110 -29.45 24.33 22.76
C LEU A 110 -30.41 24.05 23.91
N SER A 111 -31.29 23.06 23.74
CA SER A 111 -32.26 22.66 24.77
C SER A 111 -31.65 21.83 25.89
N SER A 112 -30.42 21.34 25.71
CA SER A 112 -29.66 20.54 26.66
C SER A 112 -28.15 20.72 26.42
N THR A 113 -27.36 20.65 27.49
CA THR A 113 -25.88 20.67 27.41
C THR A 113 -25.35 19.44 26.69
N THR A 114 -25.94 18.27 26.91
CA THR A 114 -25.58 17.03 26.20
C THR A 114 -26.75 16.56 25.34
N GLY A 115 -26.43 15.89 24.24
CA GLY A 115 -27.45 15.37 23.34
C GLY A 115 -26.90 14.42 22.28
N SER A 116 -27.79 13.98 21.39
CA SER A 116 -27.45 13.12 20.27
C SER A 116 -28.36 13.34 19.08
N PHE A 117 -27.83 13.05 17.90
CA PHE A 117 -28.54 13.09 16.62
C PHE A 117 -28.10 11.92 15.75
N THR A 118 -28.81 11.68 14.66
CA THR A 118 -28.47 10.65 13.66
C THR A 118 -28.17 11.26 12.31
N ILE A 119 -27.19 10.68 11.61
CA ILE A 119 -26.92 10.90 10.19
C ILE A 119 -26.89 9.52 9.52
N ASN A 120 -27.74 9.27 8.53
CA ASN A 120 -27.93 7.96 7.90
C ASN A 120 -28.11 6.81 8.91
N GLY A 121 -28.82 7.08 10.01
CA GLY A 121 -29.06 6.11 11.09
C GLY A 121 -27.90 5.89 12.06
N VAL A 122 -26.72 6.49 11.82
CA VAL A 122 -25.58 6.46 12.75
C VAL A 122 -25.76 7.54 13.80
N THR A 123 -25.76 7.15 15.08
CA THR A 123 -25.89 8.08 16.22
C THR A 123 -24.58 8.79 16.51
N ILE A 124 -24.63 10.11 16.55
CA ILE A 124 -23.54 11.00 16.96
C ILE A 124 -23.96 11.72 18.24
N THR A 125 -23.11 11.68 19.26
CA THR A 125 -23.32 12.40 20.53
C THR A 125 -22.55 13.72 20.54
N TYR A 126 -23.01 14.67 21.35
CA TYR A 126 -22.29 15.91 21.62
C TYR A 126 -22.41 16.32 23.10
N ASP A 127 -21.39 17.04 23.58
CA ASP A 127 -21.41 17.80 24.82
C ASP A 127 -21.09 19.27 24.52
N ALA A 128 -22.07 20.15 24.65
CA ALA A 128 -21.96 21.54 24.27
C ALA A 128 -21.01 22.37 25.14
N SER A 129 -20.63 21.87 26.32
CA SER A 129 -19.66 22.52 27.19
C SER A 129 -18.21 22.23 26.79
N VAL A 130 -17.99 21.16 26.03
CA VAL A 130 -16.65 20.67 25.65
C VAL A 130 -16.46 20.67 24.13
N ASP A 131 -17.40 20.13 23.39
CA ASP A 131 -17.32 19.98 21.94
C ASP A 131 -17.47 21.33 21.23
N SER A 132 -16.67 21.51 20.19
CA SER A 132 -16.84 22.57 19.19
C SER A 132 -17.55 22.02 17.95
N LEU A 133 -18.06 22.90 17.08
CA LEU A 133 -18.63 22.49 15.80
C LEU A 133 -17.62 21.67 14.97
N ASN A 134 -16.34 22.06 14.96
CA ASN A 134 -15.30 21.29 14.27
C ASN A 134 -15.12 19.88 14.85
N ALA A 135 -15.21 19.72 16.18
CA ALA A 135 -15.15 18.40 16.80
C ALA A 135 -16.35 17.53 16.39
N VAL A 136 -17.56 18.09 16.34
CA VAL A 136 -18.76 17.39 15.86
C VAL A 136 -18.64 17.01 14.38
N ILE A 137 -18.18 17.93 13.52
CA ILE A 137 -17.94 17.68 12.09
C ILE A 137 -16.91 16.56 11.90
N GLN A 138 -15.81 16.58 12.65
CA GLN A 138 -14.81 15.51 12.61
C GLN A 138 -15.40 14.17 13.04
N ARG A 139 -16.24 14.16 14.09
CA ARG A 139 -16.94 12.96 14.55
C ARG A 139 -17.87 12.40 13.48
N ILE A 140 -18.65 13.25 12.79
CA ILE A 140 -19.46 12.84 11.64
C ILE A 140 -18.56 12.21 10.56
N ASN A 141 -17.49 12.88 10.15
CA ASN A 141 -16.58 12.39 9.10
C ASN A 141 -15.89 11.06 9.43
N GLN A 142 -15.68 10.77 10.72
CA GLN A 142 -15.05 9.54 11.19
C GLN A 142 -16.06 8.39 11.34
N GLN A 143 -17.27 8.68 11.83
CA GLN A 143 -18.25 7.66 12.21
C GLN A 143 -19.26 7.36 11.10
N VAL A 144 -19.45 8.27 10.13
CA VAL A 144 -20.42 8.15 9.04
C VAL A 144 -19.65 8.00 7.71
N PRO A 145 -19.38 6.76 7.26
CA PRO A 145 -18.43 6.51 6.17
C PRO A 145 -18.87 7.12 4.83
N ASP A 146 -20.17 7.14 4.56
CA ASP A 146 -20.80 7.58 3.31
C ASP A 146 -21.13 9.08 3.28
N VAL A 147 -20.79 9.85 4.32
CA VAL A 147 -21.02 11.29 4.39
C VAL A 147 -19.70 12.04 4.61
N GLN A 148 -19.57 13.18 3.96
CA GLN A 148 -18.56 14.19 4.24
C GLN A 148 -19.25 15.45 4.80
N ALA A 149 -18.86 15.86 5.99
CA ALA A 149 -19.32 17.08 6.65
C ALA A 149 -18.23 18.15 6.64
N TYR A 150 -18.60 19.40 6.43
CA TYR A 150 -17.71 20.55 6.65
C TYR A 150 -18.51 21.83 6.94
N TYR A 151 -17.82 22.86 7.42
CA TYR A 151 -18.40 24.19 7.60
C TYR A 151 -17.82 25.14 6.57
N ASP A 152 -18.69 25.82 5.81
CA ASP A 152 -18.34 26.90 4.90
C ASP A 152 -18.44 28.25 5.64
N PRO A 153 -17.32 28.89 6.00
CA PRO A 153 -17.31 30.15 6.73
C PRO A 153 -17.67 31.37 5.88
N ILE A 154 -17.71 31.22 4.54
CA ILE A 154 -18.11 32.29 3.62
C ILE A 154 -19.63 32.32 3.53
N ALA A 155 -20.24 31.16 3.30
CA ALA A 155 -21.70 31.01 3.23
C ALA A 155 -22.38 30.88 4.60
N ASP A 156 -21.61 30.72 5.68
CA ASP A 156 -22.07 30.43 7.05
C ASP A 156 -23.01 29.22 7.10
N LYS A 157 -22.55 28.09 6.53
CA LYS A 157 -23.34 26.86 6.42
C LYS A 157 -22.56 25.64 6.83
N VAL A 158 -23.19 24.76 7.60
CA VAL A 158 -22.74 23.37 7.70
C VAL A 158 -23.25 22.62 6.48
N VAL A 159 -22.35 21.92 5.79
CA VAL A 159 -22.62 21.19 4.57
C VAL A 159 -22.37 19.71 4.81
N LEU A 160 -23.32 18.89 4.37
CA LEU A 160 -23.22 17.44 4.36
C LEU A 160 -23.31 16.97 2.90
N VAL A 161 -22.33 16.19 2.45
CA VAL A 161 -22.23 15.69 1.07
C VAL A 161 -22.16 14.16 1.13
N SER A 162 -22.97 13.49 0.32
CA SER A 162 -22.84 12.03 0.17
C SER A 162 -21.58 11.71 -0.60
N LYS A 163 -20.79 10.75 -0.12
CA LYS A 163 -19.64 10.19 -0.85
C LYS A 163 -20.07 9.16 -1.90
N THR A 164 -21.32 8.74 -1.87
CA THR A 164 -21.92 7.85 -2.86
C THR A 164 -22.66 8.65 -3.91
N THR A 165 -22.62 8.17 -5.16
CA THR A 165 -23.39 8.72 -6.27
C THR A 165 -24.84 8.25 -6.23
N GLY A 166 -25.67 8.82 -7.11
CA GLY A 166 -27.09 8.51 -7.22
C GLY A 166 -28.00 9.46 -6.44
N SER A 167 -29.30 9.28 -6.58
CA SER A 167 -30.33 10.16 -5.98
C SER A 167 -30.59 9.89 -4.50
N ASN A 168 -29.56 9.51 -3.74
CA ASN A 168 -29.67 9.21 -2.32
C ASN A 168 -29.70 10.50 -1.48
N SER A 169 -30.68 10.62 -0.58
CA SER A 169 -30.72 11.68 0.44
C SER A 169 -29.91 11.26 1.67
N ILE A 170 -29.32 12.24 2.36
CA ILE A 170 -28.74 12.02 3.69
C ILE A 170 -29.86 12.13 4.73
N ALA A 171 -30.20 11.06 5.43
CA ALA A 171 -31.19 11.10 6.51
C ALA A 171 -30.61 11.76 7.76
N ARG A 172 -31.37 12.65 8.40
CA ARG A 172 -30.89 13.50 9.52
C ARG A 172 -32.00 13.68 10.54
N ALA A 173 -31.72 13.45 11.81
CA ALA A 173 -32.70 13.68 12.89
C ALA A 173 -32.03 13.93 14.23
N ASP A 174 -32.50 14.91 15.00
CA ASP A 174 -32.16 15.02 16.42
C ASP A 174 -32.87 13.90 17.21
N VAL A 175 -32.14 13.27 18.13
CA VAL A 175 -32.67 12.20 19.01
C VAL A 175 -32.87 12.73 20.42
N SER A 176 -31.86 13.42 20.96
CA SER A 176 -31.95 14.16 22.22
C SER A 176 -31.20 15.49 22.09
N GLY A 177 -31.76 16.56 22.65
CA GLY A 177 -31.32 17.92 22.32
C GLY A 177 -31.89 18.41 20.98
N ASN A 178 -31.24 19.41 20.37
CA ASN A 178 -31.72 20.08 19.15
C ASN A 178 -30.56 20.63 18.28
N LEU A 179 -29.40 19.97 18.29
CA LEU A 179 -28.21 20.52 17.63
C LEU A 179 -28.40 20.63 16.11
N LEU A 180 -29.03 19.65 15.44
CA LEU A 180 -29.26 19.75 14.00
C LEU A 180 -30.26 20.86 13.65
N ASP A 181 -31.33 21.06 14.45
CA ASP A 181 -32.23 22.21 14.29
C ASP A 181 -31.50 23.55 14.52
N ALA A 182 -30.66 23.62 15.55
CA ALA A 182 -29.87 24.82 15.89
C ALA A 182 -28.83 25.17 14.80
N LEU A 183 -28.37 24.17 14.04
CA LEU A 183 -27.51 24.33 12.86
C LEU A 183 -28.30 24.52 11.54
N GLY A 184 -29.64 24.42 11.59
CA GLY A 184 -30.50 24.55 10.40
C GLY A 184 -30.42 23.37 9.43
N LEU A 185 -30.02 22.19 9.90
CA LEU A 185 -29.78 21.00 9.08
C LEU A 185 -31.02 20.10 8.91
N LEU A 186 -32.12 20.35 9.61
CA LEU A 186 -33.34 19.55 9.48
C LEU A 186 -34.20 19.99 8.29
N ASP A 187 -34.94 19.04 7.71
CA ASP A 187 -35.89 19.26 6.60
C ASP A 187 -37.24 19.85 7.08
N SER A 188 -37.55 19.67 8.36
CA SER A 188 -38.78 20.16 9.00
C SER A 188 -38.51 20.54 10.45
N GLY A 189 -39.18 21.59 10.95
CA GLY A 189 -38.95 22.15 12.29
C GLY A 189 -39.12 23.67 12.28
N ALA A 190 -39.07 24.30 13.46
CA ALA A 190 -39.22 25.75 13.57
C ALA A 190 -38.10 26.53 12.85
N ASN A 191 -36.93 25.89 12.66
CA ASN A 191 -35.74 26.51 12.05
C ASN A 191 -35.21 25.74 10.84
N ALA A 192 -36.01 24.83 10.27
CA ALA A 192 -35.64 24.01 9.13
C ALA A 192 -35.31 24.87 7.90
N ARG A 193 -34.06 24.81 7.45
CA ARG A 193 -33.54 25.56 6.30
C ARG A 193 -32.61 24.73 5.41
N ALA A 194 -32.60 23.41 5.60
CA ALA A 194 -31.74 22.53 4.83
C ALA A 194 -32.04 22.69 3.33
N GLN A 195 -31.03 23.11 2.57
CA GLN A 195 -31.09 23.15 1.11
C GLN A 195 -30.53 21.82 0.61
N VAL A 196 -31.42 20.91 0.20
CA VAL A 196 -31.05 19.57 -0.26
C VAL A 196 -31.02 19.55 -1.78
N THR A 197 -29.87 19.17 -2.35
CA THR A 197 -29.74 18.84 -3.78
C THR A 197 -29.43 17.36 -3.89
N LEU A 198 -30.33 16.59 -4.51
CA LEU A 198 -30.11 15.16 -4.73
C LEU A 198 -29.15 14.94 -5.91
N GLY A 199 -28.36 13.89 -5.81
CA GLY A 199 -27.62 13.37 -6.96
C GLY A 199 -28.58 12.81 -8.04
N LYS A 200 -28.01 12.40 -9.16
CA LYS A 200 -28.75 11.75 -10.25
C LYS A 200 -28.20 10.35 -10.46
N ASP A 201 -29.10 9.41 -10.69
CA ASP A 201 -28.71 8.06 -11.11
C ASP A 201 -28.25 8.09 -12.57
N ALA A 202 -27.35 7.17 -12.90
CA ALA A 202 -26.99 6.87 -14.28
C ALA A 202 -28.13 6.10 -14.95
N VAL A 203 -28.43 6.48 -16.20
CA VAL A 203 -29.40 5.80 -17.06
C VAL A 203 -28.69 5.39 -18.33
N ILE A 204 -28.72 4.09 -18.64
CA ILE A 204 -28.14 3.54 -19.86
C ILE A 204 -29.14 2.59 -20.54
N GLN A 205 -28.98 2.40 -21.84
CA GLN A 205 -29.66 1.38 -22.62
C GLN A 205 -28.60 0.48 -23.25
N VAL A 206 -28.76 -0.84 -23.14
CA VAL A 206 -27.85 -1.81 -23.72
C VAL A 206 -28.65 -2.74 -24.62
N ALA A 207 -28.35 -2.71 -25.92
CA ALA A 207 -29.07 -3.50 -26.91
C ALA A 207 -29.04 -5.00 -26.57
N GLY A 208 -30.21 -5.65 -26.58
CA GLY A 208 -30.39 -7.07 -26.23
C GLY A 208 -30.46 -7.36 -24.73
N PHE A 209 -30.34 -6.35 -23.87
CA PHE A 209 -30.46 -6.49 -22.41
C PHE A 209 -31.68 -5.72 -21.89
N ASN A 210 -32.29 -6.22 -20.83
CA ASN A 210 -33.48 -5.60 -20.21
C ASN A 210 -34.63 -5.28 -21.19
N ASN A 211 -34.82 -6.10 -22.24
CA ASN A 211 -35.78 -5.85 -23.32
C ASN A 211 -35.61 -4.47 -23.99
N ASP A 212 -34.37 -4.03 -24.17
CA ASP A 212 -34.02 -2.72 -24.71
C ASP A 212 -34.64 -1.55 -23.92
N GLN A 213 -34.92 -1.74 -22.64
CA GLN A 213 -35.41 -0.68 -21.74
C GLN A 213 -34.28 -0.06 -20.94
N ASP A 214 -34.53 1.13 -20.39
CA ASP A 214 -33.61 1.85 -19.52
C ASP A 214 -33.16 1.00 -18.32
N ILE A 215 -31.86 1.06 -18.07
CA ILE A 215 -31.20 0.45 -16.93
C ILE A 215 -30.68 1.58 -16.06
N VAL A 216 -31.19 1.65 -14.82
CA VAL A 216 -30.86 2.70 -13.86
C VAL A 216 -29.87 2.17 -12.83
N ARG A 217 -28.81 2.93 -12.55
CA ARG A 217 -27.80 2.61 -11.53
C ARG A 217 -27.40 3.86 -10.77
N SER A 218 -27.22 3.73 -9.46
CA SER A 218 -26.72 4.83 -8.63
C SER A 218 -25.25 5.17 -8.90
N SER A 219 -24.49 4.28 -9.55
CA SER A 219 -23.05 4.40 -9.82
C SER A 219 -22.75 4.51 -11.32
N ASN A 220 -21.68 5.25 -11.63
CA ASN A 220 -21.08 5.30 -12.98
C ASN A 220 -20.21 4.08 -13.29
N THR A 221 -20.01 3.16 -12.34
CA THR A 221 -19.35 1.87 -12.54
C THR A 221 -20.39 0.77 -12.45
N ILE A 222 -20.64 0.08 -13.55
CA ILE A 222 -21.74 -0.89 -13.72
C ILE A 222 -21.16 -2.24 -14.14
N SER A 223 -21.23 -3.24 -13.28
CA SER A 223 -20.63 -4.58 -13.50
C SER A 223 -21.65 -5.72 -13.51
N ASP A 224 -22.95 -5.40 -13.43
CA ASP A 224 -24.03 -6.36 -13.23
C ASP A 224 -25.01 -6.43 -14.42
N VAL A 225 -24.71 -5.75 -15.52
CA VAL A 225 -25.57 -5.71 -16.72
C VAL A 225 -25.15 -6.76 -17.75
N ILE A 226 -23.86 -6.77 -18.10
CA ILE A 226 -23.30 -7.71 -19.08
C ILE A 226 -22.36 -8.65 -18.30
N PRO A 227 -22.60 -9.97 -18.27
CA PRO A 227 -21.74 -10.92 -17.56
C PRO A 227 -20.27 -10.81 -18.00
N GLY A 228 -19.36 -10.64 -17.03
CA GLY A 228 -17.92 -10.53 -17.28
C GLY A 228 -17.46 -9.17 -17.79
N VAL A 229 -18.34 -8.17 -17.89
CA VAL A 229 -18.01 -6.83 -18.37
C VAL A 229 -18.35 -5.80 -17.29
N THR A 230 -17.37 -4.92 -17.01
CA THR A 230 -17.56 -3.73 -16.19
C THR A 230 -17.57 -2.49 -17.09
N LEU A 231 -18.66 -1.75 -17.07
CA LEU A 231 -18.82 -0.48 -17.78
C LEU A 231 -18.44 0.67 -16.85
N GLN A 232 -17.60 1.58 -17.35
CA GLN A 232 -17.29 2.85 -16.71
C GLN A 232 -17.88 3.99 -17.54
N LEU A 233 -18.90 4.67 -16.99
CA LEU A 233 -19.57 5.78 -17.64
C LEU A 233 -18.76 7.07 -17.41
N ILE A 234 -18.48 7.79 -18.50
CA ILE A 234 -17.64 9.00 -18.50
C ILE A 234 -18.45 10.26 -18.78
N GLY A 235 -19.39 10.20 -19.72
CA GLY A 235 -20.24 11.32 -20.09
C GLY A 235 -21.53 10.85 -20.74
N ALA A 236 -22.61 11.56 -20.50
CA ALA A 236 -23.91 11.27 -21.08
C ALA A 236 -24.07 11.93 -22.45
N ASP A 237 -24.47 11.16 -23.46
CA ASP A 237 -24.89 11.65 -24.77
C ASP A 237 -26.08 10.81 -25.27
N PRO A 238 -27.33 11.25 -25.01
CA PRO A 238 -28.52 10.50 -25.41
C PRO A 238 -28.69 10.34 -26.92
N THR A 239 -27.93 11.08 -27.74
CA THR A 239 -28.05 11.09 -29.20
C THR A 239 -27.09 10.12 -29.89
N LYS A 240 -26.14 9.54 -29.14
CA LYS A 240 -25.11 8.66 -29.69
C LYS A 240 -25.19 7.26 -29.14
N THR A 241 -25.13 6.29 -30.05
CA THR A 241 -24.93 4.88 -29.69
C THR A 241 -23.44 4.57 -29.66
N VAL A 242 -22.97 4.02 -28.54
CA VAL A 242 -21.59 3.54 -28.40
C VAL A 242 -21.54 2.05 -28.74
N VAL A 243 -20.67 1.66 -29.67
CA VAL A 243 -20.45 0.25 -30.01
C VAL A 243 -19.37 -0.32 -29.09
N LEU A 244 -19.75 -1.22 -28.20
CA LEU A 244 -18.82 -1.99 -27.38
C LEU A 244 -18.42 -3.28 -28.12
N THR A 245 -17.12 -3.45 -28.38
CA THR A 245 -16.59 -4.69 -28.96
C THR A 245 -15.87 -5.48 -27.87
N VAL A 246 -16.35 -6.69 -27.59
CA VAL A 246 -15.68 -7.65 -26.72
C VAL A 246 -14.95 -8.67 -27.60
N GLY A 247 -13.64 -8.76 -27.44
CA GLY A 247 -12.80 -9.64 -28.23
C GLY A 247 -11.65 -10.21 -27.41
N GLN A 248 -10.95 -11.20 -27.99
CA GLN A 248 -9.77 -11.78 -27.36
C GLN A 248 -8.60 -10.80 -27.38
N ASP A 249 -7.92 -10.65 -26.24
CA ASP A 249 -6.68 -9.88 -26.15
C ASP A 249 -5.49 -10.71 -26.68
N LYS A 250 -5.35 -10.69 -28.00
CA LYS A 250 -4.25 -11.34 -28.73
C LYS A 250 -2.88 -10.79 -28.31
N GLY A 251 -2.81 -9.53 -27.88
CA GLY A 251 -1.58 -8.88 -27.42
C GLY A 251 -1.11 -9.43 -26.08
N ALA A 252 -2.03 -9.62 -25.14
CA ALA A 252 -1.75 -10.27 -23.86
C ALA A 252 -1.28 -11.72 -24.06
N LEU A 253 -1.95 -12.49 -24.94
CA LEU A 253 -1.53 -13.87 -25.26
C LEU A 253 -0.10 -13.92 -25.82
N LYS A 254 0.22 -13.09 -26.82
CA LYS A 254 1.58 -13.00 -27.38
C LYS A 254 2.61 -12.64 -26.32
N SER A 255 2.29 -11.69 -25.45
CA SER A 255 3.19 -11.25 -24.37
C SER A 255 3.43 -12.34 -23.33
N ALA A 256 2.39 -13.11 -22.97
CA ALA A 256 2.52 -14.25 -22.07
C ALA A 256 3.42 -15.35 -22.64
N ILE A 257 3.27 -15.67 -23.93
CA ILE A 257 4.10 -16.64 -24.64
C ILE A 257 5.57 -16.21 -24.68
N LYS A 258 5.85 -14.94 -25.01
CA LYS A 258 7.22 -14.40 -24.97
C LYS A 258 7.82 -14.47 -23.59
N THR A 259 7.07 -14.07 -22.57
CA THR A 259 7.51 -14.15 -21.16
C THR A 259 7.84 -15.58 -20.78
N PHE A 260 7.01 -16.55 -21.19
CA PHE A 260 7.29 -17.96 -20.98
C PHE A 260 8.61 -18.39 -21.64
N VAL A 261 8.83 -18.02 -22.91
CA VAL A 261 10.09 -18.32 -23.63
C VAL A 261 11.29 -17.69 -22.93
N ASP A 262 11.18 -16.43 -22.49
CA ASP A 262 12.26 -15.74 -21.77
C ASP A 262 12.61 -16.44 -20.45
N LYS A 263 11.59 -16.88 -19.69
CA LYS A 263 11.80 -17.62 -18.43
C LYS A 263 12.40 -19.00 -18.67
N PHE A 264 11.96 -19.70 -19.71
CA PHE A 264 12.55 -20.96 -20.13
C PHE A 264 14.03 -20.78 -20.50
N ASN A 265 14.33 -19.78 -21.32
CA ASN A 265 15.69 -19.46 -21.76
C ASN A 265 16.60 -19.07 -20.60
N ALA A 266 16.09 -18.27 -19.65
CA ALA A 266 16.84 -17.91 -18.45
C ALA A 266 17.18 -19.14 -17.59
N ALA A 267 16.23 -20.06 -17.43
CA ALA A 267 16.46 -21.29 -16.67
C ALA A 267 17.48 -22.20 -17.37
N VAL A 268 17.28 -22.50 -18.66
CA VAL A 268 18.18 -23.35 -19.45
C VAL A 268 19.57 -22.72 -19.56
N GLY A 269 19.66 -21.41 -19.76
CA GLY A 269 20.92 -20.66 -19.80
C GLY A 269 21.67 -20.73 -18.47
N LEU A 270 20.98 -20.56 -17.34
CA LEU A 270 21.58 -20.70 -16.02
C LEU A 270 22.12 -22.12 -15.79
N MET A 271 21.33 -23.15 -16.12
CA MET A 271 21.78 -24.55 -16.00
C MET A 271 23.00 -24.83 -16.88
N TYR A 272 22.99 -24.36 -18.13
CA TYR A 272 24.12 -24.52 -19.06
C TYR A 272 25.38 -23.83 -18.54
N GLN A 273 25.24 -22.60 -18.04
CA GLN A 273 26.34 -21.86 -17.41
C GLN A 273 26.94 -22.66 -16.24
N ARG A 274 26.10 -23.15 -15.31
CA ARG A 274 26.58 -23.93 -14.15
C ARG A 274 27.22 -25.27 -14.54
N LEU A 275 26.75 -25.91 -15.61
CA LEU A 275 27.30 -27.16 -16.12
C LEU A 275 28.67 -27.00 -16.80
N THR A 276 28.97 -25.83 -17.36
CA THR A 276 30.18 -25.56 -18.16
C THR A 276 31.22 -24.68 -17.47
N GLU A 277 30.86 -24.04 -16.34
CA GLU A 277 31.73 -23.21 -15.52
C GLU A 277 32.98 -23.99 -15.05
N LYS A 278 34.18 -23.44 -15.28
CA LYS A 278 35.44 -24.06 -14.84
C LYS A 278 35.77 -23.60 -13.42
N PRO A 279 36.17 -24.51 -12.50
CA PRO A 279 36.60 -24.12 -11.16
C PRO A 279 37.78 -23.14 -11.21
N VAL A 280 37.82 -22.20 -10.26
CA VAL A 280 38.97 -21.32 -10.06
C VAL A 280 40.10 -22.12 -9.42
N GLU A 281 41.29 -22.13 -10.02
CA GLU A 281 42.43 -22.93 -9.53
C GLU A 281 42.92 -22.47 -8.14
N THR A 282 42.91 -21.16 -7.88
CA THR A 282 43.38 -20.55 -6.63
C THR A 282 42.37 -19.54 -6.08
N PRO A 283 41.23 -20.00 -5.52
CA PRO A 283 40.16 -19.12 -5.08
C PRO A 283 40.57 -18.28 -3.86
N GLN A 284 40.39 -16.97 -3.93
CA GLN A 284 40.76 -16.00 -2.90
C GLN A 284 39.61 -15.67 -1.93
N ASN A 285 38.39 -16.04 -2.29
CA ASN A 285 37.18 -15.74 -1.52
C ASN A 285 36.13 -16.85 -1.68
N ASP A 286 35.07 -16.79 -0.86
CA ASP A 286 33.98 -17.77 -0.88
C ASP A 286 33.19 -17.81 -2.19
N THR A 287 33.13 -16.70 -2.92
CA THR A 287 32.44 -16.64 -4.21
C THR A 287 33.21 -17.44 -5.26
N GLU A 288 34.53 -17.25 -5.34
CA GLU A 288 35.40 -18.01 -6.24
C GLU A 288 35.44 -19.49 -5.90
N ARG A 289 35.35 -19.86 -4.60
CA ARG A 289 35.22 -21.26 -4.18
C ARG A 289 33.97 -21.95 -4.70
N LYS A 290 32.90 -21.20 -5.01
CA LYS A 290 31.62 -21.74 -5.50
C LYS A 290 31.55 -21.90 -7.02
N VAL A 291 32.47 -21.28 -7.75
CA VAL A 291 32.54 -21.32 -9.22
C VAL A 291 32.86 -22.75 -9.68
N GLY A 292 32.05 -23.29 -10.58
CA GLY A 292 32.30 -24.60 -11.19
C GLY A 292 31.98 -25.82 -10.32
N LEU A 293 31.39 -25.62 -9.12
CA LEU A 293 30.99 -26.73 -8.24
C LEU A 293 29.94 -27.68 -8.87
N LEU A 294 29.11 -27.14 -9.75
CA LEU A 294 28.05 -27.89 -10.44
C LEU A 294 28.46 -28.33 -11.86
N ARG A 295 29.75 -28.21 -12.19
CA ARG A 295 30.27 -28.60 -13.50
C ARG A 295 30.05 -30.10 -13.71
N GLY A 296 29.34 -30.45 -14.78
CA GLY A 296 29.01 -31.84 -15.08
C GLY A 296 28.08 -32.51 -14.07
N ASP A 297 27.35 -31.74 -13.24
CA ASP A 297 26.38 -32.30 -12.29
C ASP A 297 25.30 -33.11 -13.03
N SER A 298 25.23 -34.41 -12.73
CA SER A 298 24.31 -35.33 -13.41
C SER A 298 22.83 -34.99 -13.20
N THR A 299 22.48 -34.39 -12.05
CA THR A 299 21.10 -33.95 -11.80
C THR A 299 20.77 -32.80 -12.73
N LEU A 300 21.59 -31.76 -12.79
CA LEU A 300 21.38 -30.62 -13.70
C LEU A 300 21.38 -31.03 -15.17
N VAL A 301 22.24 -31.97 -15.59
CA VAL A 301 22.21 -32.54 -16.95
C VAL A 301 20.86 -33.20 -17.24
N PHE A 302 20.34 -33.99 -16.29
CA PHE A 302 19.04 -34.64 -16.41
C PHE A 302 17.90 -33.62 -16.48
N LEU A 303 17.88 -32.61 -15.60
CA LEU A 303 16.84 -31.57 -15.59
C LEU A 303 16.81 -30.81 -16.92
N ARG A 304 17.96 -30.33 -17.40
CA ARG A 304 18.08 -29.62 -18.68
C ARG A 304 17.61 -30.48 -19.85
N SER A 305 18.03 -31.75 -19.89
CA SER A 305 17.65 -32.67 -20.97
C SER A 305 16.15 -32.94 -20.98
N THR A 306 15.53 -33.07 -19.80
CA THR A 306 14.08 -33.26 -19.66
C THR A 306 13.30 -32.03 -20.11
N LEU A 307 13.74 -30.82 -19.75
CA LEU A 307 13.09 -29.58 -20.21
C LEU A 307 13.13 -29.45 -21.74
N VAL A 308 14.28 -29.74 -22.35
CA VAL A 308 14.43 -29.72 -23.82
C VAL A 308 13.57 -30.81 -24.47
N GLN A 309 13.47 -31.98 -23.85
CA GLN A 309 12.59 -33.06 -24.32
C GLN A 309 11.11 -32.66 -24.26
N ASP A 310 10.66 -32.03 -23.17
CA ASP A 310 9.25 -31.65 -22.99
C ASP A 310 8.80 -30.62 -24.05
N VAL A 311 9.67 -29.69 -24.45
CA VAL A 311 9.38 -28.68 -25.49
C VAL A 311 9.49 -29.19 -26.92
N THR A 312 10.16 -30.32 -27.14
CA THR A 312 10.30 -30.97 -28.47
C THR A 312 9.33 -32.12 -28.67
N THR A 313 8.76 -32.67 -27.61
CA THR A 313 7.77 -33.75 -27.68
C THR A 313 6.45 -33.21 -28.23
N PRO A 314 5.87 -33.79 -29.28
CA PRO A 314 4.58 -33.35 -29.83
C PRO A 314 3.44 -33.51 -28.81
N VAL A 315 2.48 -32.58 -28.83
CA VAL A 315 1.19 -32.78 -28.14
C VAL A 315 0.31 -33.67 -29.02
N SER A 316 0.37 -34.98 -28.79
CA SER A 316 -0.12 -35.98 -29.75
C SER A 316 -1.65 -36.03 -29.87
N SER A 317 -2.37 -35.50 -28.89
CA SER A 317 -3.84 -35.40 -28.91
C SER A 317 -4.36 -34.23 -29.74
N LEU A 318 -3.50 -33.33 -30.21
CA LEU A 318 -3.87 -32.24 -31.11
C LEU A 318 -3.78 -32.65 -32.58
N PRO A 319 -4.46 -31.95 -33.50
CA PRO A 319 -4.31 -32.14 -34.94
C PRO A 319 -2.85 -32.05 -35.40
N SER A 320 -2.45 -32.84 -36.41
CA SER A 320 -1.04 -32.99 -36.84
C SER A 320 -0.35 -31.69 -37.29
N ASP A 321 -1.13 -30.74 -37.81
CA ASP A 321 -0.68 -29.40 -38.19
C ASP A 321 -0.47 -28.48 -36.98
N MET A 322 -0.75 -28.95 -35.77
CA MET A 322 -0.72 -28.17 -34.54
C MET A 322 -0.36 -29.00 -33.29
N GLN A 323 0.78 -29.68 -33.32
CA GLN A 323 1.33 -30.45 -32.19
C GLN A 323 2.65 -29.87 -31.65
N MET A 324 3.27 -28.93 -32.36
CA MET A 324 4.64 -28.46 -32.09
C MET A 324 4.72 -26.94 -31.96
N LEU A 325 5.58 -26.47 -31.05
CA LEU A 325 5.92 -25.05 -30.89
C LEU A 325 6.48 -24.42 -32.19
N ALA A 326 7.20 -25.20 -33.00
CA ALA A 326 7.76 -24.73 -34.27
C ALA A 326 6.67 -24.29 -35.27
N GLN A 327 5.47 -24.87 -35.20
CA GLN A 327 4.34 -24.54 -36.08
C GLN A 327 3.76 -23.15 -35.77
N ILE A 328 3.99 -22.63 -34.56
CA ILE A 328 3.61 -21.27 -34.15
C ILE A 328 4.81 -20.31 -34.12
N GLY A 329 5.93 -20.68 -34.74
CA GLY A 329 7.11 -19.83 -34.83
C GLY A 329 8.05 -19.88 -33.64
N ILE A 330 7.93 -20.86 -32.74
CA ILE A 330 8.84 -21.01 -31.58
C ILE A 330 9.76 -22.21 -31.83
N SER A 331 11.05 -21.96 -32.03
CA SER A 331 12.02 -22.98 -32.45
C SER A 331 13.08 -23.26 -31.38
N LEU A 332 13.59 -24.49 -31.32
CA LEU A 332 14.70 -24.85 -30.43
C LEU A 332 16.05 -24.57 -31.11
N ASN A 333 16.95 -23.90 -30.39
CA ASN A 333 18.33 -23.65 -30.79
C ASN A 333 19.25 -24.80 -30.33
N ASN A 334 20.45 -24.89 -30.91
CA ASN A 334 21.43 -25.95 -30.57
C ASN A 334 21.91 -25.90 -29.12
N ASP A 335 21.80 -24.76 -28.45
CA ASP A 335 22.15 -24.59 -27.03
C ASP A 335 21.00 -24.99 -26.08
N GLY A 336 19.86 -25.42 -26.62
CA GLY A 336 18.67 -25.80 -25.87
C GLY A 336 17.74 -24.63 -25.50
N THR A 337 18.06 -23.40 -25.93
CA THR A 337 17.17 -22.24 -25.78
C THR A 337 16.11 -22.21 -26.89
N LEU A 338 15.03 -21.46 -26.68
CA LEU A 338 13.97 -21.22 -27.65
C LEU A 338 14.16 -19.85 -28.33
N SER A 339 13.88 -19.78 -29.63
CA SER A 339 13.77 -18.54 -30.41
C SER A 339 12.33 -18.32 -30.85
N VAL A 340 11.90 -17.06 -30.90
CA VAL A 340 10.54 -16.67 -31.33
C VAL A 340 10.62 -15.90 -32.64
N ASP A 341 9.94 -16.42 -33.66
CA ASP A 341 9.61 -15.69 -34.88
C ASP A 341 8.33 -14.87 -34.63
N ASP A 342 8.52 -13.57 -34.41
CA ASP A 342 7.45 -12.65 -34.04
C ASP A 342 6.33 -12.54 -35.08
N ALA A 343 6.66 -12.71 -36.35
CA ALA A 343 5.70 -12.63 -37.45
C ALA A 343 4.89 -13.92 -37.57
N LYS A 344 5.53 -15.08 -37.46
CA LYS A 344 4.83 -16.38 -37.45
C LYS A 344 3.95 -16.55 -36.22
N LEU A 345 4.44 -16.15 -35.05
CA LEU A 345 3.64 -16.20 -33.83
C LEU A 345 2.41 -15.29 -33.93
N GLN A 346 2.59 -14.08 -34.46
CA GLN A 346 1.46 -13.16 -34.70
C GLN A 346 0.45 -13.79 -35.66
N ALA A 347 0.90 -14.34 -36.79
CA ALA A 347 0.03 -14.98 -37.77
C ALA A 347 -0.75 -16.17 -37.18
N ALA A 348 -0.11 -16.99 -36.34
CA ALA A 348 -0.76 -18.11 -35.67
C ALA A 348 -1.85 -17.65 -34.68
N ILE A 349 -1.56 -16.63 -33.87
CA ILE A 349 -2.53 -16.03 -32.93
C ILE A 349 -3.68 -15.38 -33.69
N ASP A 350 -3.40 -14.73 -34.82
CA ASP A 350 -4.43 -14.07 -35.62
C ASP A 350 -5.37 -15.04 -36.32
N ALA A 351 -4.83 -16.18 -36.77
CA ALA A 351 -5.60 -17.25 -37.37
C ALA A 351 -6.50 -17.95 -36.33
N ASP A 352 -5.95 -18.34 -35.17
CA ASP A 352 -6.72 -19.01 -34.12
C ASP A 352 -5.98 -19.00 -32.76
N ALA A 353 -6.27 -17.99 -31.94
CA ALA A 353 -5.68 -17.86 -30.61
C ALA A 353 -6.05 -19.03 -29.66
N ASN A 354 -7.24 -19.63 -29.82
CA ASN A 354 -7.65 -20.77 -29.00
C ASN A 354 -6.81 -22.00 -29.31
N LYS A 355 -6.53 -22.23 -30.59
CA LYS A 355 -5.63 -23.31 -30.96
C LYS A 355 -4.21 -23.08 -30.43
N VAL A 356 -3.70 -21.84 -30.48
CA VAL A 356 -2.39 -21.52 -29.86
C VAL A 356 -2.41 -21.83 -28.38
N ALA A 357 -3.46 -21.44 -27.64
CA ALA A 357 -3.61 -21.76 -26.22
C ALA A 357 -3.64 -23.28 -25.96
N ARG A 358 -4.27 -24.07 -26.84
CA ARG A 358 -4.31 -25.53 -26.73
C ARG A 358 -2.93 -26.18 -26.83
N LEU A 359 -1.95 -25.61 -27.54
CA LEU A 359 -0.58 -26.14 -27.51
C LEU A 359 0.05 -26.06 -26.12
N PHE A 360 -0.24 -24.99 -25.37
CA PHE A 360 0.35 -24.78 -24.05
C PHE A 360 -0.36 -25.53 -22.94
N PHE A 361 -1.69 -25.57 -22.99
CA PHE A 361 -2.52 -26.12 -21.92
C PHE A 361 -3.20 -27.43 -22.29
N ASN A 362 -3.75 -27.50 -23.50
CA ASN A 362 -4.54 -28.63 -24.00
C ASN A 362 -5.65 -29.02 -23.02
N ASP A 363 -6.47 -28.04 -22.65
CA ASP A 363 -7.70 -28.24 -21.87
C ASP A 363 -8.68 -29.10 -22.69
N ALA A 364 -8.55 -30.42 -22.54
CA ALA A 364 -9.28 -31.40 -23.32
C ALA A 364 -10.74 -31.51 -22.89
N ASN A 365 -11.05 -31.16 -21.64
CA ASN A 365 -12.39 -31.21 -21.06
C ASN A 365 -13.14 -29.86 -21.18
N ASN A 366 -12.43 -28.79 -21.58
CA ASN A 366 -12.91 -27.43 -21.81
C ASN A 366 -13.61 -26.82 -20.60
N ASN A 367 -13.15 -27.15 -19.39
CA ASN A 367 -13.67 -26.62 -18.13
C ASN A 367 -12.98 -25.30 -17.70
N GLY A 368 -11.95 -24.86 -18.42
CA GLY A 368 -11.17 -23.67 -18.11
C GLY A 368 -10.18 -23.85 -16.95
N ILE A 369 -9.96 -25.08 -16.50
CA ILE A 369 -9.10 -25.46 -15.38
C ILE A 369 -8.00 -26.37 -15.92
N VAL A 370 -6.78 -25.84 -15.95
CA VAL A 370 -5.61 -26.61 -16.38
C VAL A 370 -5.17 -27.54 -15.27
N ASP A 371 -5.25 -28.86 -15.50
CA ASP A 371 -4.89 -29.88 -14.51
C ASP A 371 -3.75 -30.81 -14.97
N SER A 372 -3.28 -31.68 -14.07
CA SER A 372 -2.11 -32.54 -14.31
C SER A 372 -2.37 -33.74 -15.23
N THR A 373 -3.64 -33.96 -15.63
CA THR A 373 -4.04 -35.01 -16.57
C THR A 373 -3.97 -34.54 -18.02
N GLU A 374 -3.87 -33.23 -18.23
CA GLU A 374 -3.77 -32.61 -19.54
C GLU A 374 -2.35 -32.68 -20.11
N ASP A 375 -2.27 -32.53 -21.44
CA ASP A 375 -1.03 -32.67 -22.17
C ASP A 375 -0.74 -31.42 -23.01
N GLY A 376 -0.09 -30.43 -22.41
CA GLY A 376 0.37 -29.21 -23.09
C GLY A 376 1.80 -28.83 -22.65
N PHE A 377 2.48 -27.99 -23.44
CA PHE A 377 3.87 -27.62 -23.13
C PHE A 377 4.03 -26.99 -21.74
N ALA A 378 3.13 -26.08 -21.36
CA ALA A 378 3.15 -25.45 -20.05
C ALA A 378 2.77 -26.45 -18.95
N VAL A 379 1.83 -27.37 -19.21
CA VAL A 379 1.41 -28.41 -18.25
C VAL A 379 2.54 -29.38 -17.93
N ARG A 380 3.23 -29.88 -18.97
CA ARG A 380 4.38 -30.78 -18.81
C ARG A 380 5.47 -30.14 -17.96
N LEU A 381 5.84 -28.90 -18.30
CA LEU A 381 6.86 -28.14 -17.57
C LEU A 381 6.44 -27.89 -16.12
N LYS A 382 5.19 -27.47 -15.90
CA LYS A 382 4.66 -27.26 -14.55
C LYS A 382 4.74 -28.55 -13.73
N ARG A 383 4.32 -29.69 -14.29
CA ARG A 383 4.41 -31.00 -13.65
C ARG A 383 5.85 -31.35 -13.28
N ARG A 384 6.82 -31.14 -14.17
CA ARG A 384 8.24 -31.35 -13.86
C ARG A 384 8.72 -30.45 -12.74
N MET A 385 8.37 -29.16 -12.77
CA MET A 385 8.76 -28.23 -11.72
C MET A 385 8.16 -28.62 -10.38
N ASP A 386 6.88 -29.00 -10.34
CA ASP A 386 6.21 -29.50 -9.13
C ASP A 386 6.89 -30.77 -8.60
N GLU A 387 7.21 -31.73 -9.48
CA GLU A 387 7.94 -32.95 -9.13
C GLU A 387 9.34 -32.66 -8.59
N TRP A 388 10.09 -31.74 -9.21
CA TRP A 388 11.48 -31.46 -8.83
C TRP A 388 11.64 -30.59 -7.60
N LEU A 389 10.66 -29.71 -7.34
CA LEU A 389 10.66 -28.75 -6.25
C LEU A 389 9.75 -29.16 -5.08
N SER A 390 9.06 -30.30 -5.17
CA SER A 390 8.18 -30.79 -4.12
C SER A 390 8.89 -30.88 -2.76
N LEU A 391 8.28 -30.23 -1.77
CA LEU A 391 8.70 -30.26 -0.37
C LEU A 391 8.00 -31.36 0.43
N SER A 392 7.15 -32.18 -0.21
CA SER A 392 6.45 -33.27 0.47
C SER A 392 7.46 -34.26 1.08
N PRO A 393 7.29 -34.67 2.35
CA PRO A 393 8.25 -35.52 3.03
C PRO A 393 8.19 -36.98 2.54
N ILE A 394 9.35 -37.59 2.33
CA ILE A 394 9.53 -39.02 2.08
C ILE A 394 10.60 -39.61 3.00
N ALA A 395 10.48 -40.91 3.29
CA ALA A 395 11.52 -41.64 4.00
C ALA A 395 12.65 -42.03 3.02
N PHE A 396 13.88 -41.64 3.33
CA PHE A 396 15.07 -41.98 2.54
C PHE A 396 16.23 -42.31 3.47
N GLY A 397 16.68 -43.57 3.48
CA GLY A 397 17.82 -44.01 4.30
C GLY A 397 17.63 -43.78 5.80
N GLY A 398 16.41 -43.94 6.32
CA GLY A 398 16.07 -43.71 7.73
C GLY A 398 15.82 -42.25 8.12
N ASN A 399 16.03 -41.30 7.20
CA ASN A 399 15.77 -39.88 7.41
C ASN A 399 14.56 -39.39 6.62
N THR A 400 13.96 -38.28 7.06
CA THR A 400 12.90 -37.59 6.32
C THR A 400 13.50 -36.52 5.41
N VAL A 401 13.21 -36.58 4.12
CA VAL A 401 13.71 -35.63 3.12
C VAL A 401 12.59 -35.19 2.17
N PRO A 402 12.72 -34.03 1.48
CA PRO A 402 11.82 -33.65 0.40
C PRO A 402 11.76 -34.69 -0.73
N ALA A 403 10.58 -34.87 -1.33
CA ALA A 403 10.38 -35.74 -2.49
C ALA A 403 11.09 -35.22 -3.75
N GLY A 404 11.12 -33.89 -3.92
CA GLY A 404 11.67 -33.26 -5.10
C GLY A 404 13.19 -33.38 -5.19
N VAL A 405 13.68 -33.79 -6.36
CA VAL A 405 15.10 -34.08 -6.56
C VAL A 405 15.99 -32.86 -6.32
N VAL A 406 15.52 -31.65 -6.64
CA VAL A 406 16.26 -30.40 -6.39
C VAL A 406 16.14 -30.01 -4.92
N ALA A 407 14.93 -30.02 -4.37
CA ALA A 407 14.67 -29.67 -2.97
C ALA A 407 15.42 -30.58 -1.98
N ARG A 408 15.65 -31.84 -2.36
CA ARG A 408 16.33 -32.84 -1.55
C ARG A 408 17.85 -32.64 -1.47
N GLN A 409 18.50 -32.07 -2.49
CA GLN A 409 19.97 -32.01 -2.52
C GLN A 409 20.60 -31.27 -1.33
N PRO A 410 20.13 -30.08 -0.92
CA PRO A 410 20.67 -29.40 0.25
C PRO A 410 20.58 -30.24 1.53
N VAL A 411 19.49 -30.98 1.71
CA VAL A 411 19.28 -31.84 2.88
C VAL A 411 20.28 -33.00 2.89
N LEU A 412 20.50 -33.65 1.74
CA LEU A 412 21.49 -34.72 1.63
C LEU A 412 22.92 -34.22 1.86
N LEU A 413 23.24 -33.02 1.36
CA LEU A 413 24.54 -32.39 1.60
C LEU A 413 24.73 -32.07 3.09
N ASN A 414 23.69 -31.57 3.78
CA ASN A 414 23.75 -31.33 5.23
C ASN A 414 23.99 -32.62 6.03
N PHE A 415 23.36 -33.74 5.66
CA PHE A 415 23.65 -35.03 6.32
C PHE A 415 25.10 -35.47 6.11
N ARG A 416 25.66 -35.26 4.91
CA ARG A 416 27.07 -35.53 4.65
C ARG A 416 27.99 -34.61 5.46
N MET A 417 27.66 -33.32 5.58
CA MET A 417 28.41 -32.38 6.41
C MET A 417 28.42 -32.83 7.87
N GLN A 418 27.27 -33.20 8.43
CA GLN A 418 27.16 -33.69 9.80
C GLN A 418 27.94 -34.98 10.06
N ASP A 419 28.03 -35.89 9.08
CA ASP A 419 28.85 -37.10 9.19
C ASP A 419 30.35 -36.77 9.13
N LEU A 420 30.74 -35.84 8.25
CA LEU A 420 32.12 -35.34 8.18
C LEU A 420 32.53 -34.64 9.48
N ASP A 421 31.67 -33.78 10.04
CA ASP A 421 31.93 -33.10 11.31
C ASP A 421 32.14 -34.09 12.46
N ARG A 422 31.33 -35.16 12.52
CA ARG A 422 31.52 -36.25 13.49
C ARG A 422 32.88 -36.94 13.31
N ARG A 423 33.27 -37.28 12.08
CA ARG A 423 34.58 -37.90 11.80
C ARG A 423 35.74 -36.97 12.14
N ILE A 424 35.60 -35.67 11.88
CA ILE A 424 36.60 -34.66 12.23
C ILE A 424 36.77 -34.60 13.74
N ASN A 425 35.67 -34.59 14.50
CA ASN A 425 35.72 -34.59 15.96
C ASN A 425 36.39 -35.86 16.51
N ASP A 426 36.02 -37.05 16.01
CA ASP A 426 36.65 -38.31 16.41
C ASP A 426 38.16 -38.33 16.11
N LEU A 427 38.57 -37.77 14.96
CA LEU A 427 39.97 -37.64 14.58
C LEU A 427 40.71 -36.66 15.50
N ASN A 428 40.12 -35.51 15.80
CA ASN A 428 40.70 -34.53 16.71
C ASN A 428 40.90 -35.14 18.11
N GLU A 429 39.91 -35.87 18.64
CA GLU A 429 40.04 -36.58 19.93
C GLU A 429 41.14 -37.65 19.90
N ARG A 430 41.33 -38.35 18.77
CA ARG A 430 42.43 -39.32 18.62
C ARG A 430 43.79 -38.63 18.58
N ILE A 431 43.91 -37.54 17.81
CA ILE A 431 45.13 -36.73 17.74
C ILE A 431 45.50 -36.18 19.13
N GLU A 432 44.51 -35.69 19.88
CA GLU A 432 44.72 -35.17 21.23
C GLU A 432 45.19 -36.27 22.20
N ARG A 433 44.56 -37.46 22.16
CA ARG A 433 45.00 -38.62 22.95
C ARG A 433 46.43 -39.06 22.60
N GLU A 434 46.77 -39.16 21.32
CA GLU A 434 48.13 -39.50 20.87
C GLU A 434 49.14 -38.43 21.32
N GLY A 435 48.80 -37.15 21.22
CA GLY A 435 49.61 -36.05 21.72
C GLY A 435 49.89 -36.16 23.22
N GLU A 436 48.87 -36.49 24.02
CA GLU A 436 49.02 -36.70 25.46
C GLU A 436 49.86 -37.95 25.80
N ILE A 437 49.70 -39.05 25.06
CA ILE A 437 50.55 -40.24 25.20
C ILE A 437 52.01 -39.90 24.90
N LEU A 438 52.26 -39.17 23.82
CA LEU A 438 53.61 -38.76 23.42
C LEU A 438 54.23 -37.83 24.46
N ARG A 439 53.44 -36.89 25.00
CA ARG A 439 53.86 -36.00 26.10
C ARG A 439 54.23 -36.78 27.36
N ARG A 440 53.44 -37.79 27.74
CA ARG A 440 53.76 -38.67 28.89
C ARG A 440 55.02 -39.49 28.67
N ARG A 441 55.21 -40.04 27.45
CA ARG A 441 56.45 -40.74 27.09
C ARG A 441 57.66 -39.82 27.17
N PHE A 442 57.53 -38.59 26.71
CA PHE A 442 58.58 -37.58 26.81
C PHE A 442 58.96 -37.30 28.27
N ILE A 443 57.98 -37.04 29.15
CA ILE A 443 58.21 -36.84 30.59
C ILE A 443 58.89 -38.05 31.24
N PHE A 444 58.46 -39.28 30.90
CA PHE A 444 59.10 -40.49 31.42
C PHE A 444 60.56 -40.61 31.00
N VAL A 445 60.87 -40.33 29.72
CA VAL A 445 62.26 -40.32 29.22
C VAL A 445 63.07 -39.25 29.93
N GLU A 446 62.55 -38.04 30.14
CA GLU A 446 63.23 -36.99 30.91
C GLU A 446 63.53 -37.44 32.35
N GLN A 447 62.58 -38.09 33.02
CA GLN A 447 62.80 -38.64 34.36
C GLN A 447 63.89 -39.72 34.37
N GLN A 448 63.92 -40.60 33.37
CA GLN A 448 64.98 -41.62 33.24
C GLN A 448 66.35 -40.98 32.97
N ILE A 449 66.42 -39.94 32.14
CA ILE A 449 67.65 -39.18 31.89
C ILE A 449 68.12 -38.51 33.18
N ALA A 450 67.22 -37.89 33.95
CA ALA A 450 67.55 -37.30 35.24
C ALA A 450 68.10 -38.34 36.23
N LEU A 451 67.51 -39.53 36.30
CA LEU A 451 67.97 -40.66 37.12
C LEU A 451 69.36 -41.17 36.68
N LEU A 452 69.60 -41.26 35.37
CA LEU A 452 70.89 -41.61 34.78
C LEU A 452 71.96 -40.56 35.12
N GLN A 453 71.65 -39.27 35.00
CA GLN A 453 72.54 -38.18 35.40
C GLN A 453 72.87 -38.25 36.90
N GLN A 454 71.89 -38.59 37.75
CA GLN A 454 72.11 -38.76 39.19
C GLN A 454 73.04 -39.95 39.50
N ARG A 455 72.91 -41.06 38.76
CA ARG A 455 73.80 -42.24 38.89
C ARG A 455 75.21 -41.97 38.37
N LEU A 456 75.33 -41.26 37.24
CA LEU A 456 76.63 -40.86 36.69
C LEU A 456 77.34 -39.84 37.58
N GLY A 457 76.58 -38.90 38.17
CA GLY A 457 77.09 -38.01 39.22
C GLY A 457 77.59 -38.77 40.46
N GLY A 458 76.81 -39.75 40.93
CA GLY A 458 77.19 -40.60 42.07
C GLY A 458 78.41 -41.49 41.82
N GLN A 459 78.59 -42.03 40.61
CA GLN A 459 79.78 -42.82 40.26
C GLN A 459 81.03 -41.96 40.04
N SER A 460 80.89 -40.73 39.55
CA SER A 460 82.02 -39.81 39.44
C SER A 460 82.58 -39.38 40.82
N ALA A 461 81.71 -39.29 41.85
CA ALA A 461 82.14 -39.06 43.23
C ALA A 461 82.81 -40.28 43.89
N ALA A 462 82.47 -41.50 43.45
CA ALA A 462 83.03 -42.74 44.01
C ALA A 462 84.38 -43.16 43.39
N LEU A 463 84.74 -42.65 42.21
CA LEU A 463 85.97 -42.99 41.49
C LEU A 463 87.16 -42.05 41.75
N ASN A 464 87.02 -41.04 42.63
CA ASN A 464 88.02 -40.00 42.86
C ASN A 464 88.76 -40.09 44.21
N LEU A 465 89.13 -41.31 44.65
CA LEU A 465 90.15 -41.53 45.68
C LEU A 465 91.22 -42.50 45.14
N PRO A 466 92.40 -42.01 44.72
CA PRO A 466 93.42 -42.83 44.05
C PRO A 466 94.38 -43.55 45.02
N GLY A 467 94.44 -44.87 44.85
CA GLY A 467 95.59 -45.77 44.84
C GLY A 467 96.89 -45.43 45.58
N GLN A 468 97.26 -46.30 46.53
CA GLN A 468 98.64 -46.70 46.81
C GLN A 468 98.67 -48.22 47.08
N ASN A 469 99.31 -48.97 46.17
CA ASN A 469 100.57 -49.72 46.38
C ASN A 469 100.37 -51.08 47.11
N LEU A 470 100.75 -52.25 46.60
CA LEU A 470 101.96 -52.63 45.87
C LEU A 470 101.78 -53.96 45.11
N GLN A 471 102.42 -54.08 43.94
CA GLN A 471 102.97 -55.34 43.45
C GLN A 471 104.14 -55.78 44.34
N ARG A 472 104.31 -57.09 44.58
CA ARG A 472 105.56 -57.80 44.21
C ARG A 472 105.44 -59.31 44.33
N LEU A 473 105.47 -59.95 43.16
CA LEU A 473 106.40 -61.01 42.74
C LEU A 473 106.05 -61.32 41.28
N GLY A 474 106.96 -61.23 40.31
CA GLY A 474 108.42 -61.06 40.40
C GLY A 474 108.94 -59.63 40.57
#